data_AF-A0A4Y8KJN7-F1
#
_entry.id   AF-A0A4Y8KJN7-F1
#
_cell.length_a   1.000
_cell.length_b   1.000
_cell.length_c   1.000
_cell.angle_alpha   90.00
_cell.angle_beta   90.00
_cell.angle_gamma   90.00
#
_symmetry.space_group_name_H-M   'P 1'
#
loop_
_entity.id
_entity.type
_entity.pdbx_description
1 polymer ?
#
loop_
_entity_poly.entity_id
_entity_poly.type
_entity_poly.pdbx_seq_one_letter_code
_entity_poly.pdbx_strand_id
1 'polypeptide(L)'
;MSLSLATAHLFTAAGQVLAELPDPEPLAPPGFEAVSTILAWAKWVGLIAAILSLIAVAVMFMFNSRRGEGGEHVKTFVGILAGVMIIGAATALVGFISGS
;
A
#
# COMPACT_ATOMS: atom_id res chain seq x y z
N MET A 1 -33.98 -7.35 2.31
CA MET A 1 -32.76 -7.38 1.46
C MET A 1 -32.60 -6.14 0.58
N SER A 2 -33.69 -5.46 0.17
CA SER A 2 -33.64 -4.22 -0.64
C SER A 2 -33.11 -2.98 0.11
N LEU A 3 -33.42 -2.84 1.40
CA LEU A 3 -32.97 -1.69 2.22
C LEU A 3 -31.45 -1.64 2.44
N SER A 4 -30.80 -2.80 2.52
CA SER A 4 -29.34 -2.92 2.70
C SER A 4 -28.59 -2.55 1.42
N LEU A 5 -29.10 -2.95 0.25
CA LEU A 5 -28.55 -2.54 -1.05
C LEU A 5 -28.69 -1.03 -1.27
N ALA A 6 -29.85 -0.44 -0.97
CA ALA A 6 -30.05 1.01 -1.08
C ALA A 6 -29.06 1.81 -0.21
N THR A 7 -28.79 1.34 1.01
CA THR A 7 -27.77 1.93 1.90
C THR A 7 -26.35 1.80 1.32
N ALA A 8 -26.00 0.64 0.75
CA ALA A 8 -24.70 0.45 0.11
C ALA A 8 -24.50 1.37 -1.10
N HIS A 9 -25.54 1.57 -1.92
CA HIS A 9 -25.49 2.50 -3.05
C HIS A 9 -25.36 3.96 -2.62
N LEU A 10 -26.04 4.36 -1.53
CA LEU A 10 -25.89 5.72 -0.97
C LEU A 10 -24.48 5.96 -0.44
N PHE A 11 -23.85 4.95 0.18
CA PHE A 11 -22.48 5.04 0.67
C PHE A 11 -21.46 5.15 -0.49
N THR A 12 -21.62 4.35 -1.54
CA THR A 12 -20.77 4.45 -2.75
C THR A 12 -20.96 5.79 -3.44
N ALA A 13 -22.20 6.25 -3.61
CA ALA A 13 -22.50 7.54 -4.24
C ALA A 13 -21.92 8.72 -3.42
N ALA A 14 -21.99 8.66 -2.09
CA ALA A 14 -21.35 9.66 -1.22
C ALA A 14 -19.81 9.66 -1.37
N GLY A 15 -19.20 8.48 -1.50
CA GLY A 15 -17.77 8.36 -1.80
C GLY A 15 -17.38 8.97 -3.16
N GLN A 16 -18.24 8.83 -4.17
CA GLN A 16 -18.01 9.44 -5.49
C GLN A 16 -18.15 10.97 -5.46
N VAL A 17 -19.09 11.52 -4.68
CA VAL A 17 -19.24 12.98 -4.53
C VAL A 17 -18.04 13.61 -3.82
N LEU A 18 -17.44 12.92 -2.85
CA LEU A 18 -16.20 13.36 -2.20
C LEU A 18 -14.99 13.33 -3.14
N ALA A 19 -14.99 12.44 -4.15
CA ALA A 19 -13.95 12.37 -5.17
C ALA A 19 -14.10 13.42 -6.29
N GLU A 20 -15.28 14.04 -6.42
CA GLU A 20 -15.60 15.03 -7.46
C GLU A 20 -15.41 16.48 -6.99
N LEU A 21 -15.10 16.71 -5.71
CA LEU A 21 -14.70 18.03 -5.23
C LEU A 21 -13.34 18.37 -5.86
N PRO A 22 -13.21 19.51 -6.57
CA PRO A 22 -11.91 19.99 -7.02
C PRO A 22 -11.01 20.24 -5.80
N ASP A 23 -10.16 19.27 -5.48
CA ASP A 23 -9.15 19.38 -4.45
C ASP A 23 -8.09 20.36 -4.98
N PRO A 24 -7.90 21.54 -4.37
CA PRO A 24 -6.87 22.46 -4.83
C PRO A 24 -5.52 21.75 -4.67
N GLU A 25 -4.82 21.58 -5.79
CA GLU A 25 -3.50 20.94 -5.81
C GLU A 25 -2.63 21.52 -4.69
N PRO A 26 -2.02 20.68 -3.84
CA PRO A 26 -1.06 21.14 -2.85
C PRO A 26 0.09 21.85 -3.56
N LEU A 27 0.00 23.18 -3.65
CA LEU A 27 1.03 24.04 -4.20
C LEU A 27 2.22 24.01 -3.25
N ALA A 28 3.12 23.06 -3.50
CA ALA A 28 4.40 22.99 -2.82
C ALA A 28 5.15 24.32 -3.05
N PRO A 29 5.66 24.98 -1.98
CA PRO A 29 6.39 26.22 -2.14
C PRO A 29 7.60 26.01 -3.08
N PRO A 30 7.84 26.94 -4.03
CA PRO A 30 8.84 26.80 -5.07
C PRO A 30 10.21 26.45 -4.47
N GLY A 31 10.77 25.30 -4.89
CA GLY A 31 12.00 24.71 -4.34
C GLY A 31 11.86 23.27 -3.81
N PHE A 32 10.64 22.79 -3.56
CA PHE A 32 10.39 21.41 -3.10
C PHE A 32 10.17 20.37 -4.24
N GLU A 33 10.28 20.77 -5.52
CA GLU A 33 10.11 19.86 -6.67
C GLU A 33 11.09 18.68 -6.70
N ALA A 34 12.34 18.91 -6.24
CA ALA A 34 13.31 17.82 -6.14
C ALA A 34 12.88 16.77 -5.10
N VAL A 35 12.29 17.22 -4.00
CA VAL A 35 11.81 16.35 -2.91
C VAL A 35 10.57 15.58 -3.35
N SER A 36 9.62 16.23 -4.03
CA SER A 36 8.44 15.54 -4.59
C SER A 36 8.84 14.52 -5.65
N THR A 37 9.82 14.82 -6.50
CA THR A 37 10.36 13.88 -7.49
C THR A 37 10.98 12.66 -6.80
N ILE A 38 11.85 12.86 -5.80
CA ILE A 38 12.48 11.75 -5.06
C ILE A 38 11.42 10.89 -4.35
N LEU A 39 10.40 11.50 -3.75
CA LEU A 39 9.28 10.79 -3.14
C LEU A 39 8.48 9.98 -4.16
N ALA A 40 8.26 10.50 -5.36
CA ALA A 40 7.60 9.77 -6.44
C ALA A 40 8.40 8.50 -6.81
N TRP A 41 9.71 8.62 -7.01
CA TRP A 41 10.58 7.46 -7.25
C TRP A 41 10.59 6.49 -6.06
N ALA A 42 10.61 6.98 -4.83
CA ALA A 42 10.60 6.17 -3.62
C ALA A 42 9.32 5.34 -3.50
N LYS A 43 8.14 5.87 -3.87
CA LYS A 43 6.88 5.11 -3.89
C LYS A 43 6.97 3.90 -4.82
N TRP A 44 7.47 4.11 -6.05
CA TRP A 44 7.60 3.05 -7.05
C TRP A 44 8.64 2.01 -6.66
N VAL A 45 9.82 2.44 -6.21
CA VAL A 45 10.88 1.53 -5.74
C VAL A 45 10.40 0.75 -4.51
N GLY A 46 9.71 1.40 -3.57
CA GLY A 46 9.11 0.77 -2.40
C GLY A 46 8.09 -0.31 -2.77
N LEU A 47 7.18 -0.02 -3.69
CA LEU A 47 6.22 -1.03 -4.17
C LEU A 47 6.89 -2.21 -4.87
N ILE A 48 7.86 -1.94 -5.74
CA ILE A 48 8.61 -3.01 -6.42
C ILE A 48 9.33 -3.89 -5.38
N ALA A 49 10.00 -3.26 -4.41
CA ALA A 49 10.69 -3.98 -3.33
C ALA A 49 9.72 -4.82 -2.48
N ALA A 50 8.55 -4.27 -2.13
CA ALA A 50 7.52 -5.00 -1.40
C ALA A 50 7.03 -6.24 -2.17
N ILE A 51 6.79 -6.10 -3.48
CA ILE A 51 6.38 -7.22 -4.34
C ILE A 51 7.47 -8.29 -4.41
N LEU A 52 8.72 -7.90 -4.65
CA LEU A 52 9.86 -8.83 -4.68
C LEU A 52 10.01 -9.59 -3.36
N SER A 53 9.80 -8.91 -2.24
CA SER A 53 9.84 -9.51 -0.89
C SER A 53 8.77 -10.59 -0.73
N LEU A 54 7.53 -10.32 -1.16
CA LEU A 54 6.42 -11.27 -1.10
C LEU A 54 6.70 -12.51 -1.95
N ILE A 55 7.26 -12.32 -3.15
CA ILE A 55 7.62 -13.42 -4.05
C ILE A 55 8.70 -14.30 -3.41
N ALA A 56 9.75 -13.69 -2.84
CA ALA A 56 10.82 -14.44 -2.18
C ALA A 56 10.29 -15.29 -1.01
N VAL A 57 9.37 -14.75 -0.22
CA VAL A 57 8.67 -15.48 0.85
C VAL A 57 7.88 -16.67 0.32
N ALA A 58 7.08 -16.44 -0.72
CA ALA A 58 6.25 -17.48 -1.32
C ALA A 58 7.09 -18.64 -1.85
N VAL A 59 8.21 -18.32 -2.52
CA VAL A 59 9.17 -19.32 -3.03
C VAL A 59 9.81 -20.11 -1.89
N MET A 60 10.27 -19.42 -0.83
CA MET A 60 10.87 -20.07 0.34
C MET A 60 9.88 -21.01 1.04
N PHE A 61 8.61 -20.60 1.17
CA PHE A 61 7.57 -21.42 1.79
C PHE A 61 7.25 -22.69 0.96
N MET A 62 7.27 -22.56 -0.37
CA MET A 62 7.03 -23.70 -1.28
C MET A 62 8.09 -24.81 -1.11
N PHE A 63 9.36 -24.45 -0.92
CA PHE A 63 10.42 -25.45 -0.72
C PHE A 63 10.38 -26.06 0.69
N ASN A 64 10.13 -25.24 1.71
CA ASN A 64 10.14 -25.70 3.10
C ASN A 64 8.90 -26.51 3.48
N SER A 65 7.78 -26.34 2.76
CA SER A 65 6.57 -27.15 2.94
C SER A 65 6.80 -28.66 2.78
N ARG A 66 7.79 -29.06 1.97
CA ARG A 66 8.08 -30.49 1.69
C ARG A 66 8.87 -31.20 2.78
N ARG A 67 9.46 -30.46 3.73
CA ARG A 67 10.39 -31.01 4.74
C ARG A 67 9.77 -31.17 6.13
N GLY A 68 8.54 -30.67 6.34
CA GLY A 68 7.88 -30.73 7.66
C GLY A 68 8.45 -29.74 8.69
N GLU A 69 9.41 -28.89 8.30
CA GLU A 69 10.13 -27.92 9.15
C GLU A 69 9.49 -26.51 9.10
N GLY A 70 8.20 -26.41 8.76
CA GLY A 70 7.53 -25.14 8.49
C GLY A 70 7.53 -24.15 9.66
N GLY A 71 7.67 -24.64 10.89
CA GLY A 71 7.63 -23.84 12.12
C GLY A 71 8.85 -22.92 12.32
N GLU A 72 10.04 -23.32 11.87
CA GLU A 72 11.27 -22.54 12.08
C GLU A 72 11.33 -21.28 11.20
N HIS A 73 10.69 -21.35 10.03
CA HIS A 73 10.69 -20.26 9.06
C HIS A 73 9.54 -19.25 9.25
N VAL A 74 8.61 -19.51 10.19
CA VAL A 74 7.51 -18.58 10.51
C VAL A 74 8.04 -17.21 10.94
N LYS A 75 9.17 -17.15 11.65
CA LYS A 75 9.78 -15.88 12.06
C LYS A 75 10.25 -15.05 10.86
N THR A 76 10.79 -15.72 9.84
CA THR A 76 11.20 -15.05 8.58
C THR A 76 9.97 -14.57 7.80
N PHE A 77 8.92 -15.39 7.72
CA PHE A 77 7.66 -15.04 7.08
C PHE A 77 7.00 -13.82 7.72
N VAL A 78 6.85 -13.82 9.05
CA VAL A 78 6.26 -12.70 9.82
C VAL A 78 7.11 -11.43 9.68
N GLY A 79 8.44 -11.56 9.73
CA GLY A 79 9.35 -10.42 9.55
C GLY A 79 9.18 -9.72 8.19
N ILE A 80 9.01 -10.50 7.11
CA ILE A 80 8.82 -9.94 5.77
C ILE A 80 7.41 -9.35 5.60
N LEU A 81 6.37 -10.00 6.14
CA LEU A 81 5.03 -9.41 6.16
C LEU A 81 4.98 -8.08 6.93
N ALA A 82 5.65 -8.00 8.08
CA ALA A 82 5.76 -6.76 8.84
C ALA A 82 6.47 -5.67 8.01
N GLY A 83 7.55 -6.02 7.30
CA GLY A 83 8.25 -5.10 6.40
C GLY A 83 7.35 -4.57 5.28
N VAL A 84 6.59 -5.45 4.62
CA VAL A 84 5.65 -5.07 3.55
C VAL A 84 4.54 -4.15 4.10
N MET A 85 4.04 -4.43 5.30
CA MET A 85 3.03 -3.59 5.95
C MET A 85 3.55 -2.17 6.24
N ILE A 86 4.80 -2.05 6.69
CA ILE A 86 5.45 -0.76 6.92
C ILE A 86 5.63 0.00 5.60
N ILE A 87 6.05 -0.68 4.53
CA ILE A 87 6.17 -0.05 3.20
C ILE A 87 4.81 0.46 2.72
N GLY A 88 3.75 -0.36 2.86
CA GLY A 88 2.38 0.04 2.52
C GLY A 88 1.91 1.27 3.30
N ALA A 89 2.15 1.29 4.61
CA ALA A 89 1.83 2.44 5.47
C ALA A 89 2.61 3.70 5.07
N ALA A 90 3.90 3.57 4.73
CA ALA A 90 4.71 4.67 4.25
C ALA A 90 4.17 5.24 2.92
N THR A 91 3.80 4.38 1.97
CA THR A 91 3.21 4.84 0.69
C THR A 91 1.88 5.55 0.89
N ALA A 92 1.03 5.09 1.82
CA ALA A 92 -0.24 5.74 2.15
C ALA A 92 -0.03 7.12 2.80
N LEU A 93 0.94 7.24 3.72
CA LEU A 93 1.30 8.51 4.35
C LEU A 93 1.84 9.51 3.33
N VAL A 94 2.65 9.06 2.37
CA VAL A 94 3.13 9.92 1.28
C VAL A 94 1.98 10.37 0.37
N GLY A 95 1.00 9.49 0.06
CA GLY A 95 -0.21 9.88 -0.68
C GLY A 95 -1.00 10.98 0.04
N PHE A 96 -1.20 10.80 1.35
CA PHE A 96 -1.88 11.77 2.20
C PHE A 96 -1.18 13.15 2.24
N ILE A 97 0.15 13.18 2.34
CA ILE A 97 0.92 14.43 2.35
C ILE A 97 0.94 15.09 0.95
N SER A 98 0.91 14.28 -0.12
CA SER A 98 0.95 14.76 -1.51
C SER A 98 -0.40 15.25 -2.04
N GLY A 99 -1.49 15.11 -1.27
CA GLY A 99 -2.85 15.41 -1.72
C GLY A 99 -3.32 14.56 -2.89
N SER A 100 -2.88 13.30 -2.95
CA SER A 100 -3.27 12.30 -3.96
C SER A 100 -4.10 11.18 -3.35
#